data_AF-A0A1G0ZDK3-F1
#
_entry.id   AF-A0A1G0ZDK3-F1
#
_cell.length_a   1.000
_cell.length_b   1.000
_cell.length_c   1.000
_cell.angle_alpha   90.00
_cell.angle_beta   90.00
_cell.angle_gamma   90.00
#
_symmetry.space_group_name_H-M   'P 1'
#
loop_
_entity.id
_entity.type
_entity.pdbx_description
1 polymer ?
#
loop_
_entity_poly.entity_id
_entity_poly.type
_entity_poly.pdbx_seq_one_letter_code
_entity_poly.pdbx_strand_id
1 'polypeptide(L)' 'MAKIKSESLDYMIFVGEKSLRKTVSEFLVHYYGERNHQGLDNCIPFPDTSVGCAEGKIKRKERLGGLLKYYYREAA' A
#
# COMPACT_ATOMS: atom_id res chain seq x y z
N MET A 1 0.97 -15.15 -3.38
CA MET A 1 -0.34 -14.87 -4.00
C MET A 1 -1.50 -14.66 -3.02
N ALA A 2 -1.57 -15.33 -1.85
CA ALA A 2 -2.78 -15.27 -1.00
C ALA A 2 -3.22 -13.86 -0.57
N LYS A 3 -2.27 -12.94 -0.25
CA LYS A 3 -2.60 -11.61 0.27
C LYS A 3 -3.29 -10.68 -0.72
N ILE A 4 -2.84 -10.60 -1.98
CA ILE A 4 -3.48 -9.73 -2.98
C ILE A 4 -4.93 -10.14 -3.22
N LYS A 5 -5.22 -11.44 -3.16
CA LYS A 5 -6.58 -11.95 -3.30
C LYS A 5 -7.47 -11.42 -2.17
N SER A 6 -7.12 -11.73 -0.93
CA SER A 6 -7.93 -11.42 0.25
C SER A 6 -7.94 -9.95 0.67
N GLU A 7 -6.97 -9.14 0.21
CA GLU A 7 -6.87 -7.71 0.57
C GLU A 7 -7.27 -6.78 -0.58
N SER A 8 -7.48 -7.30 -1.80
CA SER A 8 -7.82 -6.46 -2.95
C SER A 8 -8.77 -7.12 -3.94
N LEU A 9 -8.42 -8.28 -4.50
CA LEU A 9 -9.18 -8.85 -5.62
C LEU A 9 -10.59 -9.29 -5.22
N ASP A 10 -10.80 -9.75 -3.99
CA ASP A 10 -12.11 -10.22 -3.51
C ASP A 10 -13.13 -9.08 -3.31
N TYR A 11 -12.70 -7.81 -3.32
CA TYR A 11 -13.57 -6.64 -3.05
C TYR A 11 -13.83 -5.76 -4.29
N MET A 12 -13.35 -6.17 -5.46
CA MET A 12 -13.38 -5.33 -6.67
C MET A 12 -13.96 -6.10 -7.85
N ILE A 13 -14.74 -5.40 -8.68
CA ILE A 13 -15.18 -5.89 -9.98
C ILE A 13 -14.23 -5.33 -11.05
N PHE A 14 -13.68 -6.22 -11.88
CA PHE A 14 -12.74 -5.85 -12.95
C PHE A 14 -13.46 -5.78 -14.29
N VAL A 15 -13.42 -4.62 -14.93
CA VAL A 15 -13.91 -4.43 -16.29
C VAL A 15 -12.71 -4.37 -17.23
N GLY A 16 -12.42 -5.52 -17.84
CA GLY A 16 -11.29 -5.72 -18.75
C GLY A 16 -9.93 -5.81 -18.05
N GLU A 17 -8.94 -6.32 -18.78
CA GLU A 17 -7.59 -6.61 -18.26
C GLU A 17 -6.90 -5.37 -17.67
N LYS A 18 -7.09 -4.20 -18.28
CA LYS A 18 -6.45 -2.95 -17.83
C LYS A 18 -6.81 -2.61 -16.38
N SER A 19 -8.04 -2.88 -15.96
CA SER A 19 -8.50 -2.61 -14.58
C SER A 19 -7.83 -3.55 -13.57
N LEU A 20 -7.69 -4.83 -13.92
CA LEU A 20 -6.98 -5.82 -13.10
C LEU A 20 -5.49 -5.46 -13.01
N ARG A 21 -4.86 -5.13 -14.14
CA ARG A 21 -3.44 -4.75 -14.18
C ARG A 21 -3.17 -3.51 -13.32
N LYS A 22 -4.03 -2.49 -13.40
CA LYS A 22 -3.94 -1.31 -12.52
C LYS A 22 -4.01 -1.72 -11.04
N THR A 23 -4.94 -2.59 -10.70
CA THR A 23 -5.13 -3.06 -9.33
C THR A 23 -3.93 -3.82 -8.79
N VAL A 24 -3.37 -4.72 -9.60
CA VAL A 24 -2.15 -5.46 -9.25
C VAL A 24 -0.96 -4.51 -9.08
N SER A 25 -0.78 -3.54 -9.98
CA SER A 25 0.31 -2.56 -9.87
C SER A 25 0.20 -1.73 -8.59
N GLU A 26 -0.98 -1.18 -8.30
CA GLU A 26 -1.22 -0.40 -7.07
C GLU A 26 -1.00 -1.25 -5.81
N PHE A 27 -1.44 -2.51 -5.83
CA PHE A 27 -1.19 -3.44 -4.73
C PHE A 27 0.31 -3.67 -4.53
N LEU A 28 1.08 -3.89 -5.60
CA LEU A 28 2.52 -4.13 -5.49
C LEU A 28 3.28 -2.91 -4.95
N VAL A 29 2.92 -1.70 -5.40
CA VAL A 29 3.50 -0.46 -4.88
C VAL A 29 3.22 -0.34 -3.37
N HIS A 30 1.99 -0.59 -2.95
CA HIS A 30 1.64 -0.58 -1.53
C HIS A 30 2.37 -1.67 -0.74
N TYR A 31 2.35 -2.90 -1.25
CA TYR A 31 2.90 -4.07 -0.60
C TYR A 31 4.39 -3.90 -0.33
N TYR A 32 5.15 -3.39 -1.29
CA TYR A 32 6.61 -3.28 -1.17
C TYR A 32 7.09 -1.97 -0.56
N GLY A 33 6.36 -0.87 -0.76
CA GLY A 33 6.82 0.47 -0.37
C GLY A 33 6.08 1.15 0.78
N GLU A 34 4.96 0.59 1.24
CA GLU A 34 4.09 1.26 2.22
C GLU A 34 3.70 0.34 3.38
N ARG A 35 3.67 -0.97 3.17
CA ARG A 35 3.21 -1.94 4.16
C ARG A 35 4.35 -2.47 5.03
N ASN A 36 4.12 -2.48 6.34
CA ASN A 36 4.97 -3.21 7.29
C ASN A 36 4.81 -4.72 7.14
N HIS A 37 5.92 -5.46 7.10
CA HIS A 37 5.90 -6.91 7.00
C HIS A 37 6.34 -7.55 8.30
N GLN A 38 5.43 -8.28 8.95
CA GLN A 38 5.74 -9.00 10.20
C GLN A 38 6.90 -9.99 10.06
N GLY A 39 7.04 -10.62 8.89
CA GLY A 39 8.18 -11.51 8.59
C GLY A 39 9.50 -10.79 8.34
N LEU A 40 9.51 -9.45 8.39
CA LEU A 40 10.68 -8.58 8.25
C LEU A 40 10.76 -7.60 9.44
N ASP A 41 10.43 -8.07 10.64
CA ASP A 41 10.44 -7.25 11.87
C ASP A 41 9.59 -5.98 11.77
N ASN A 42 8.47 -6.05 11.03
CA ASN A 42 7.60 -4.92 10.71
C ASN A 42 8.27 -3.80 9.90
N CYS A 43 9.38 -4.07 9.23
CA CYS A 43 9.99 -3.13 8.29
C CYS A 43 9.21 -3.09 6.97
N ILE A 44 9.28 -1.94 6.31
CA ILE A 44 8.90 -1.77 4.91
C ILE A 44 10.13 -2.13 4.06
N PRO A 45 10.04 -3.04 3.07
CA PRO A 45 11.17 -3.48 2.26
C PRO A 45 11.83 -2.35 1.47
N PHE A 46 11.03 -1.46 0.88
CA PHE A 46 11.50 -0.34 0.07
C PHE A 46 10.83 0.96 0.54
N PRO A 47 11.20 1.45 1.73
CA PRO A 47 10.54 2.60 2.32
C PRO A 47 10.82 3.88 1.53
N ASP A 48 9.85 4.79 1.54
CA ASP A 48 10.06 6.17 1.13
C ASP A 48 10.85 6.96 2.20
N THR A 49 11.45 8.10 1.83
CA THR A 49 12.27 8.92 2.74
C THR A 49 11.51 9.48 3.93
N SER A 50 10.18 9.56 3.84
CA SER A 50 9.30 9.97 4.94
C SER A 50 9.17 8.94 6.07
N VAL A 51 9.53 7.68 5.83
CA VAL A 51 9.41 6.60 6.84
C VAL A 51 10.40 6.82 7.97
N GLY A 52 9.92 6.79 9.22
CA GLY A 52 10.73 7.01 10.42
C GLY A 52 10.84 8.46 10.87
N CYS A 53 10.25 9.42 10.13
CA CYS A 53 10.11 10.78 10.61
C CYS A 53 9.18 10.82 11.84
N ALA A 54 9.65 11.33 12.97
CA ALA A 54 8.87 11.46 14.20
C ALA A 54 8.02 12.75 14.24
N GLU A 55 8.42 13.73 13.44
CA GLU A 55 7.84 15.06 13.38
C GLU A 55 6.91 15.22 12.17
N GLY A 56 6.12 16.29 12.13
CA GLY A 56 5.20 16.55 11.02
C GLY A 56 3.80 15.94 11.17
N LYS A 57 2.88 16.40 10.32
CA LYS A 57 1.47 16.02 10.35
C LYS A 57 1.28 14.61 9.79
N ILE A 58 0.47 13.79 10.47
CA ILE A 58 0.07 12.49 9.95
C ILE A 58 -0.85 12.71 8.75
N LYS A 59 -0.44 12.18 7.60
CA LYS A 59 -1.22 12.12 6.37
C LYS A 59 -1.56 10.69 6.01
N ARG A 60 -2.61 10.54 5.22
CA ARG A 60 -3.07 9.24 4.71
C ARG A 60 -2.96 9.25 3.19
N LYS A 61 -2.32 8.22 2.64
CA LYS A 61 -2.35 7.89 1.21
C LYS A 61 -3.29 6.71 1.01
N GLU A 62 -4.17 6.81 0.02
CA GLU A 62 -5.17 5.81 -0.30
C GLU A 62 -5.00 5.31 -1.72
N ARG A 63 -5.16 4.00 -1.90
CA ARG A 63 -5.18 3.35 -3.21
C ARG A 63 -6.42 2.50 -3.34
N LEU A 64 -6.82 2.22 -4.58
CA LEU A 64 -7.96 1.35 -4.89
C LEU A 64 -9.26 1.76 -4.19
N GLY A 65 -9.58 3.07 -4.23
CA GLY A 65 -10.79 3.60 -3.60
C GLY A 65 -10.76 3.56 -2.06
N GLY A 66 -9.57 3.53 -1.45
CA GLY A 66 -9.41 3.49 0.01
C GLY A 66 -9.33 2.08 0.58
N LEU A 67 -9.31 1.04 -0.26
CA LEU A 67 -9.13 -0.34 0.18
C LEU A 67 -7.74 -0.57 0.79
N LEU A 68 -6.72 0.06 0.20
CA LEU A 68 -5.37 0.08 0.74
C LEU A 68 -5.07 1.46 1.31
N LYS A 69 -4.67 1.50 2.57
CA LYS A 69 -4.39 2.73 3.31
C LYS A 69 -2.96 2.69 3.85
N TYR A 70 -2.24 3.77 3.64
CA TYR A 70 -0.91 3.98 4.20
C TYR A 70 -0.90 5.30 4.97
N TYR A 71 -0.41 5.26 6.20
CA TYR A 71 -0.28 6.43 7.05
C TYR A 71 1.19 6.78 7.20
N TYR A 72 1.52 8.03 6.94
CA TYR A 72 2.88 8.56 7.00
C TYR A 72 2.88 9.94 7.62
N ARG A 73 4.06 10.41 8.04
CA ARG A 73 4.23 11.80 8.46
C ARG A 73 4.87 12.57 7.32
N GLU A 74 4.27 13.71 6.98
CA GLU A 74 4.87 14.63 6.02
C GLU A 74 6.08 15.30 6.67
N ALA A 75 7.27 15.08 6.08
CA ALA A 75 8.47 15.80 6.48
C ALA A 75 8.25 17.31 6.28
N ALA A 76 8.71 18.10 7.25
CA ALA A 76 8.57 19.56 7.25
C ALA A 76 9.39 20.23 6.12
#